data_AF-A0A653F676-F1
#
_entry.id   AF-A0A653F676-F1
#
_cell.length_a   1.000
_cell.length_b   1.000
_cell.length_c   1.000
_cell.angle_alpha   90.00
_cell.angle_beta   90.00
_cell.angle_gamma   90.00
#
_symmetry.space_group_name_H-M   'P 1'
#
loop_
_entity.id
_entity.type
_entity.pdbx_description
1 polymer ?
#
loop_
_entity_poly.entity_id
_entity_poly.type
_entity_poly.pdbx_seq_one_letter_code
_entity_poly.pdbx_strand_id
1 'polypeptide(L)'
;MQCCDDQELTTKKRAALNRLKTARGHLDAIIRMVESDAYCVDVMKQISAVQSSLERANRVMLHNHLETCFSAAVLDGRGQAAIDELVDAVKFTPALTGPQAQLSGAAVGEPTGDEPLPSGSTA
;
A
#
# COMPACT_ATOMS: atom_id res chain seq x y z
N MET A 1 17.15 17.79 3.62
CA MET A 1 16.18 18.41 2.69
C MET A 1 14.82 18.44 3.37
N GLN A 2 14.31 19.61 3.74
CA GLN A 2 12.95 19.74 4.26
C GLN A 2 12.02 19.88 3.05
N CYS A 3 11.15 18.90 2.79
CA CYS A 3 10.19 18.98 1.70
C CYS A 3 9.03 19.91 2.09
N CYS A 4 8.88 20.98 1.31
CA CYS A 4 7.78 21.95 1.30
C CYS A 4 7.87 23.03 2.39
N ASP A 5 8.22 24.25 1.96
CA ASP A 5 7.84 25.49 2.63
C ASP A 5 6.32 25.56 2.85
N ASP A 6 5.96 26.28 3.89
CA ASP A 6 4.73 26.21 4.67
C ASP A 6 3.38 26.30 3.91
N GLN A 7 2.42 25.51 4.42
CA GLN A 7 0.96 25.76 4.47
C GLN A 7 -0.08 25.18 3.48
N GLU A 8 0.22 24.29 2.54
CA GLU A 8 -0.87 23.56 1.84
C GLU A 8 -0.63 22.05 1.67
N LEU A 9 -1.46 21.24 2.34
CA LEU A 9 -1.51 19.79 2.09
C LEU A 9 -2.04 19.55 0.68
N THR A 10 -1.22 18.96 -0.19
CA THR A 10 -1.68 18.48 -1.49
C THR A 10 -2.85 17.49 -1.31
N THR A 11 -3.69 17.36 -2.35
CA THR A 11 -4.81 16.40 -2.33
C THR A 11 -4.35 14.97 -2.06
N LYS A 12 -3.16 14.59 -2.55
CA LYS A 12 -2.56 13.28 -2.29
C LYS A 12 -2.09 13.14 -0.83
N LYS A 13 -1.40 14.14 -0.25
CA LYS A 13 -1.03 14.13 1.18
C LYS A 13 -2.27 14.02 2.08
N ARG A 14 -3.35 14.74 1.77
CA ARG A 14 -4.63 14.65 2.49
C ARG A 14 -5.28 13.27 2.36
N ALA A 15 -5.27 12.69 1.16
CA ALA A 15 -5.78 11.35 0.91
C ALA A 15 -4.98 10.26 1.64
N ALA A 16 -3.66 10.42 1.75
CA ALA A 16 -2.80 9.55 2.56
C ALA A 16 -3.09 9.73 4.06
N LEU A 17 -3.21 10.97 4.55
CA LEU A 17 -3.55 11.27 5.94
C LEU A 17 -4.87 10.62 6.37
N ASN A 18 -5.91 10.71 5.53
CA ASN A 18 -7.20 10.08 5.82
C ASN A 18 -7.08 8.55 5.92
N ARG A 19 -6.31 7.91 5.03
CA ARG A 19 -6.04 6.46 5.10
C ARG A 19 -5.29 6.07 6.37
N LEU A 20 -4.30 6.87 6.78
CA LEU A 20 -3.55 6.64 8.01
C LEU A 20 -4.46 6.76 9.24
N LYS A 21 -5.40 7.72 9.27
CA LYS A 21 -6.40 7.83 10.33
C LYS A 21 -7.32 6.61 10.39
N THR A 22 -7.75 6.10 9.24
CA THR A 22 -8.54 4.85 9.16
C THR A 22 -7.73 3.65 9.63
N ALA A 23 -6.47 3.52 9.20
CA ALA A 23 -5.59 2.44 9.60
C ALA A 23 -5.34 2.43 11.12
N ARG A 24 -5.22 3.61 11.74
CA ARG A 24 -5.15 3.73 13.21
C ARG A 24 -6.40 3.15 13.87
N GLY A 25 -7.60 3.52 13.41
CA GLY A 25 -8.85 2.97 13.96
C GLY A 25 -8.97 1.45 13.80
N HIS A 26 -8.49 0.89 12.67
CA HIS A 26 -8.41 -0.55 12.49
C HIS A 26 -7.40 -1.20 13.45
N LEU A 27 -6.24 -0.58 13.66
CA LEU A 27 -5.25 -1.07 14.60
C LEU A 27 -5.79 -1.09 16.04
N ASP A 28 -6.52 -0.06 16.44
CA ASP A 28 -7.21 -0.01 17.74
C ASP A 28 -8.25 -1.13 17.90
N ALA A 29 -8.87 -1.58 16.80
CA ALA A 29 -9.78 -2.73 16.81
C ALA A 29 -9.02 -4.05 16.96
N ILE A 30 -7.88 -4.20 16.28
CA ILE A 30 -7.00 -5.38 16.41
C ILE A 30 -6.47 -5.52 17.83
N ILE A 31 -6.03 -4.42 18.45
CA ILE A 31 -5.57 -4.43 19.84
C ILE A 31 -6.66 -4.99 20.75
N ARG A 32 -7.91 -4.53 20.60
CA ARG A 32 -9.06 -5.05 21.35
C ARG A 32 -9.33 -6.53 21.09
N MET A 33 -9.11 -7.01 19.87
CA MET A 33 -9.22 -8.46 19.57
C MET A 33 -8.20 -9.26 20.38
N VAL A 34 -6.96 -8.78 20.47
CA VAL A 34 -5.90 -9.45 21.25
C VAL A 34 -6.21 -9.39 22.75
N GLU A 35 -6.65 -8.23 23.26
CA GLU A 35 -7.05 -8.09 24.66
C GLU A 35 -8.23 -8.99 25.05
N SER A 36 -9.07 -9.35 24.08
CA SER A 36 -10.24 -10.22 24.27
C SER A 36 -9.94 -11.70 24.00
N ASP A 37 -8.66 -12.09 23.85
CA ASP A 37 -8.20 -13.44 23.51
C ASP A 37 -8.89 -14.02 22.25
N ALA A 38 -9.10 -13.17 21.24
CA ALA A 38 -9.71 -13.57 19.98
C ALA A 38 -8.83 -14.57 19.22
N TYR A 39 -9.46 -15.39 18.36
CA TYR A 39 -8.77 -16.42 17.60
C TYR A 39 -7.62 -15.85 16.74
N CYS A 40 -6.42 -16.41 16.94
CA CYS A 40 -5.17 -15.89 16.36
C CYS A 40 -5.23 -15.72 14.83
N VAL A 41 -5.88 -16.64 14.12
CA VAL A 41 -5.99 -16.57 12.65
C VAL A 41 -6.80 -15.35 12.20
N ASP A 42 -7.83 -14.97 12.94
CA ASP A 42 -8.64 -13.81 12.60
C ASP A 42 -7.92 -12.51 12.93
N VAL A 43 -7.16 -12.46 14.03
CA VAL A 43 -6.24 -11.36 14.34
C VAL A 43 -5.22 -11.18 13.20
N MET A 44 -4.60 -12.27 12.75
CA MET A 44 -3.64 -12.22 11.63
C MET A 44 -4.26 -11.67 10.34
N LYS A 45 -5.48 -12.09 9.98
CA LYS A 45 -6.20 -11.54 8.81
C LYS A 45 -6.43 -10.03 8.94
N GLN A 46 -6.83 -9.54 10.12
CA GLN A 46 -7.02 -8.11 10.34
C GLN A 46 -5.70 -7.33 10.26
N ILE A 47 -4.61 -7.88 10.78
CA ILE A 47 -3.26 -7.30 10.63
C ILE A 47 -2.91 -7.16 9.14
N SER A 48 -3.12 -8.19 8.33
CA SER A 48 -2.88 -8.14 6.88
C SER A 48 -3.76 -7.09 6.17
N ALA A 49 -5.01 -6.88 6.63
CA ALA A 49 -5.87 -5.83 6.12
C ALA A 49 -5.33 -4.42 6.43
N VAL A 50 -4.77 -4.21 7.63
CA VAL A 50 -4.11 -2.94 8.00
C VAL A 50 -2.86 -2.71 7.19
N GLN A 51 -1.99 -3.72 7.04
CA GLN A 51 -0.80 -3.64 6.19
C GLN A 51 -1.15 -3.20 4.76
N SER A 52 -2.22 -3.77 4.17
CA SER A 52 -2.71 -3.38 2.84
C SER A 52 -3.19 -1.92 2.78
N SER A 53 -3.76 -1.39 3.87
CA SER A 53 -4.16 0.02 3.97
C SER A 53 -2.95 0.96 4.05
N LEU A 54 -1.96 0.60 4.88
CA LEU A 54 -0.70 1.34 5.00
C LEU A 54 0.06 1.38 3.68
N GLU A 55 0.08 0.27 2.95
CA GLU A 55 0.70 0.20 1.63
C GLU A 55 0.03 1.16 0.63
N ARG A 56 -1.31 1.21 0.61
CA ARG A 56 -2.04 2.18 -0.22
C ARG A 56 -1.72 3.62 0.16
N ALA A 57 -1.59 3.93 1.45
CA ALA A 57 -1.17 5.26 1.90
C ALA A 57 0.25 5.60 1.44
N ASN A 58 1.17 4.63 1.52
CA ASN A 58 2.55 4.78 1.08
C ASN A 58 2.64 5.06 -0.43
N ARG A 59 1.89 4.33 -1.26
CA ARG A 59 1.81 4.58 -2.72
C ARG A 59 1.31 5.99 -3.06
N VAL A 60 0.32 6.49 -2.32
CA VAL A 60 -0.19 7.86 -2.51
C VAL A 60 0.88 8.89 -2.12
N MET A 61 1.64 8.66 -1.05
CA MET A 61 2.74 9.52 -0.64
C MET A 61 3.89 9.50 -1.64
N LEU A 62 4.27 8.33 -2.14
CA LEU A 62 5.26 8.16 -3.18
C LEU A 62 4.87 8.94 -4.44
N HIS A 63 3.63 8.74 -4.92
CA HIS A 63 3.13 9.44 -6.10
C HIS A 63 3.18 10.97 -5.92
N ASN A 64 2.77 11.46 -4.74
CA ASN A 64 2.89 12.88 -4.43
C ASN A 64 4.35 13.36 -4.49
N HIS A 65 5.28 12.59 -3.93
CA HIS A 65 6.69 12.96 -3.89
C HIS A 65 7.30 13.04 -5.30
N LEU A 66 6.96 12.07 -6.16
CA LEU A 66 7.40 12.03 -7.56
C LEU A 66 6.93 13.28 -8.34
N GLU A 67 5.67 13.68 -8.18
CA GLU A 67 5.09 14.86 -8.85
C GLU A 67 5.60 16.20 -8.31
N THR A 68 6.08 16.26 -7.06
CA THR A 68 6.48 17.52 -6.43
C THR A 68 7.99 17.60 -6.21
N CYS A 69 8.48 17.17 -5.04
CA CYS A 69 9.86 17.37 -4.61
C CYS A 69 10.86 16.70 -5.57
N PHE A 70 10.53 15.51 -6.07
CA PHE A 70 11.41 14.78 -6.97
C PHE A 70 11.52 15.47 -8.33
N SER A 71 10.38 15.82 -8.95
CA SER A 71 10.36 16.55 -10.23
C SER A 71 11.14 17.86 -10.16
N ALA A 72 10.98 18.63 -9.07
CA ALA A 72 11.76 19.84 -8.85
C ALA A 72 13.26 19.56 -8.70
N ALA A 73 13.64 18.53 -7.94
CA ALA A 73 15.04 18.15 -7.77
C ALA A 73 15.71 17.72 -9.08
N VAL A 74 14.98 17.06 -9.98
CA VAL A 74 15.49 16.69 -11.31
C VAL A 74 15.77 17.95 -12.15
N LEU A 75 14.85 18.91 -12.17
CA LEU A 75 15.02 20.18 -12.90
C LEU A 75 16.19 21.02 -12.36
N ASP A 76 16.44 20.95 -11.05
CA ASP A 76 17.54 21.66 -10.39
C ASP A 76 18.90 20.93 -10.51
N GLY A 77 19.00 19.85 -11.30
CA GLY A 77 20.23 19.07 -11.46
C GLY A 77 20.61 18.22 -10.23
N ARG A 78 19.69 18.06 -9.26
CA ARG A 78 19.84 17.26 -8.04
C ARG A 78 19.17 15.89 -8.13
N GLY A 79 18.90 15.42 -9.36
CA GLY A 79 18.15 14.18 -9.62
C GLY A 79 18.80 12.94 -8.98
N GLN A 80 20.12 12.78 -9.07
CA GLN A 80 20.80 11.60 -8.54
C GLN A 80 20.64 11.47 -7.01
N ALA A 81 20.86 12.56 -6.27
CA ALA A 81 20.69 12.56 -4.82
C ALA A 81 19.23 12.28 -4.42
N ALA A 82 18.26 12.77 -5.19
CA ALA A 82 16.84 12.49 -4.96
C ALA A 82 16.46 11.03 -5.26
N ILE A 83 17.10 10.40 -6.26
CA ILE A 83 16.94 8.97 -6.56
C ILE A 83 17.47 8.14 -5.39
N ASP A 84 18.68 8.42 -4.91
CA ASP A 84 19.32 7.67 -3.84
C ASP A 84 18.48 7.75 -2.55
N GLU A 85 18.00 8.96 -2.20
CA GLU A 85 17.09 9.17 -1.06
C GLU A 85 15.79 8.35 -1.21
N LEU A 86 15.21 8.32 -2.42
CA LEU A 86 13.98 7.59 -2.66
C LEU A 86 14.17 6.07 -2.57
N VAL A 87 15.27 5.55 -3.11
CA VAL A 87 15.61 4.13 -3.04
C VAL A 87 15.81 3.68 -1.59
N ASP A 88 16.44 4.50 -0.76
CA ASP A 88 16.61 4.21 0.66
C ASP A 88 15.28 4.20 1.44
N ALA A 89 14.38 5.11 1.09
CA ALA A 89 13.07 5.25 1.73
C ALA A 89 12.08 4.13 1.33
N VAL A 90 12.18 3.59 0.11
CA VAL A 90 11.29 2.53 -0.37
C VAL A 90 11.84 1.16 0.03
N LYS A 91 11.24 0.54 1.04
CA LYS A 91 11.50 -0.87 1.37
C LYS A 91 10.84 -1.78 0.34
N PHE A 92 11.65 -2.45 -0.48
CA PHE A 92 11.17 -3.44 -1.44
C PHE A 92 10.85 -4.76 -0.75
N THR A 93 9.60 -4.94 -0.35
CA THR A 93 9.06 -6.25 0.02
C THR A 93 8.52 -6.92 -1.24
N PRO A 94 8.77 -8.23 -1.50
CA PRO A 94 8.26 -8.94 -2.68
C PRO A 94 6.73 -8.87 -2.86
N ALA A 95 5.97 -8.60 -1.80
CA ALA A 95 4.53 -8.33 -1.89
C ALA A 95 4.17 -7.06 -2.69
N LEU A 96 5.12 -6.12 -2.87
CA LEU A 96 4.91 -4.81 -3.51
C LEU A 96 5.32 -4.75 -4.98
N THR A 97 6.26 -5.59 -5.38
CA THR A 97 6.83 -5.67 -6.74
C THR A 97 6.79 -7.08 -7.34
N GLY A 98 6.29 -8.06 -6.59
CA GLY A 98 6.09 -9.42 -7.07
C GLY A 98 5.02 -9.48 -8.16
N PRO A 99 4.98 -10.56 -8.94
CA PRO A 99 4.10 -10.69 -10.12
C PRO A 99 2.59 -10.55 -9.83
N GLN A 100 2.17 -10.56 -8.56
CA GLN A 100 0.78 -10.36 -8.13
C GLN A 100 0.45 -8.94 -7.66
N ALA A 101 1.40 -7.98 -7.72
CA ALA A 101 1.16 -6.59 -7.34
C ALA A 101 0.31 -5.87 -8.40
N GLN A 102 -1.00 -6.11 -8.42
CA GLN A 102 -1.93 -5.42 -9.31
C GLN A 102 -2.19 -4.00 -8.81
N LEU A 103 -1.56 -3.04 -9.50
CA LEU A 103 -1.90 -1.62 -9.47
C LEU A 103 -3.17 -1.36 -10.30
N SER A 104 -4.33 -1.82 -9.84
CA SER A 104 -5.59 -1.37 -10.44
C SER A 104 -6.68 -1.23 -9.39
N GLY A 105 -7.06 0.01 -9.14
CA GLY A 105 -8.38 0.32 -8.63
C GLY A 105 -9.38 0.15 -9.77
N ALA A 106 -10.01 -1.00 -9.86
CA ALA A 106 -11.28 -1.18 -10.56
C ALA A 106 -12.04 -2.30 -9.85
N ALA A 107 -13.08 -1.93 -9.12
CA ALA A 107 -14.20 -2.85 -8.91
C ALA A 107 -14.84 -3.09 -10.28
N VAL A 108 -15.07 -4.36 -10.65
CA VAL A 108 -16.24 -4.92 -11.35
C VAL A 108 -15.91 -6.36 -11.78
N GLY A 109 -16.70 -7.32 -11.27
CA GLY A 109 -17.13 -8.52 -12.00
C GLY A 109 -16.19 -9.74 -12.01
N GLU A 110 -16.63 -10.80 -11.34
CA GLU A 110 -16.32 -12.18 -11.75
C GLU A 110 -16.77 -12.42 -13.22
N PRO A 111 -16.16 -13.39 -13.91
CA PRO A 111 -16.91 -14.62 -14.10
C PRO A 111 -16.07 -15.90 -13.95
N THR A 112 -16.61 -16.80 -13.13
CA THR A 112 -16.79 -18.25 -13.35
C THR A 112 -15.64 -19.12 -13.87
N GLY A 113 -15.21 -20.05 -13.02
CA GLY A 113 -15.30 -21.49 -13.32
C GLY A 113 -14.12 -22.13 -14.05
N ASP A 114 -13.14 -22.61 -13.28
CA ASP A 114 -12.27 -23.71 -13.71
C ASP A 114 -12.52 -24.88 -12.75
N GLU A 115 -13.49 -25.73 -13.11
CA GLU A 115 -13.62 -27.07 -12.52
C GLU A 115 -12.87 -28.04 -13.44
N PRO A 116 -11.86 -28.80 -12.97
CA PRO A 116 -11.12 -29.71 -13.83
C PRO A 116 -11.96 -30.95 -14.15
N LEU A 117 -12.04 -31.31 -15.43
CA LEU A 117 -12.56 -32.60 -15.89
C LEU A 117 -11.67 -33.76 -15.39
N PRO A 118 -12.20 -34.75 -14.65
CA PRO A 118 -11.47 -36.00 -14.43
C PRO A 118 -11.71 -36.95 -15.62
N SER A 119 -10.67 -37.20 -16.43
CA SER A 119 -10.64 -38.34 -17.35
C SER A 119 -10.35 -39.62 -16.57
N GLY A 120 -11.41 -40.30 -16.14
CA GLY A 120 -11.34 -41.66 -15.63
C GLY A 120 -11.00 -42.63 -16.77
N SER A 121 -9.83 -43.27 -16.65
CA SER A 121 -9.52 -44.55 -17.30
C SER A 121 -10.07 -45.67 -16.41
N THR A 122 -10.97 -46.49 -16.93
CA THR A 122 -11.10 -47.92 -16.61
C THR A 122 -12.08 -48.62 -17.56
N ALA A 123 -11.66 -49.80 -18.03
CA ALA A 123 -12.37 -50.87 -18.74
C ALA A 123 -12.59 -50.70 -20.25
#